data_AF-A0A2V9FLL0-F1
#
_entry.id   AF-A0A2V9FLL0-F1
#
_cell.length_a   1.000
_cell.length_b   1.000
_cell.length_c   1.000
_cell.angle_alpha   90.00
_cell.angle_beta   90.00
_cell.angle_gamma   90.00
#
_symmetry.space_group_name_H-M   'P 1'
#
loop_
_entity.id
_entity.type
_entity.pdbx_description
1 polymer ?
#
loop_
_entity_poly.entity_id
_entity_poly.type
_entity_poly.pdbx_seq_one_letter_code
_entity_poly.pdbx_strand_id
1 'polypeptide(L)'
;MTVNIQYVGFKSKAIVREYSFLLRESSIEPREITFTILNEAFRAHGVLARCAGPLLTEAASRDDQLRGRSTENTLSDQRNGIG
;
A
#
# COMPACT_ATOMS: atom_id res chain seq x y z
N MET A 1 -10.89 25.35 -10.78
CA MET A 1 -10.26 25.45 -9.45
C MET A 1 -10.01 24.03 -8.97
N THR A 2 -8.76 23.66 -8.68
CA THR A 2 -8.40 22.29 -8.28
C THR A 2 -8.03 22.31 -6.81
N VAL A 3 -8.71 21.48 -6.03
CA VAL A 3 -8.51 21.37 -4.59
C VAL A 3 -7.83 20.03 -4.32
N ASN A 4 -6.65 20.06 -3.71
CA ASN A 4 -5.94 18.86 -3.28
C ASN A 4 -6.23 18.61 -1.80
N ILE A 5 -6.67 17.39 -1.49
CA ILE A 5 -6.97 16.96 -0.12
C ILE A 5 -5.98 15.85 0.23
N GLN A 6 -5.15 16.11 1.24
CA GLN A 6 -4.20 15.13 1.76
C GLN A 6 -4.68 14.62 3.11
N TYR A 7 -4.79 13.31 3.27
CA TYR A 7 -5.04 12.71 4.59
C TYR A 7 -3.81 12.89 5.49
N VAL A 8 -4.03 13.37 6.72
CA VAL A 8 -2.96 13.68 7.68
C VAL A 8 -2.95 12.68 8.82
N GLY A 9 -4.12 12.28 9.32
CA GLY A 9 -4.18 11.35 10.43
C GLY A 9 -5.56 11.17 11.03
N PHE A 10 -5.60 10.34 12.07
CA PHE A 10 -6.81 9.92 12.74
C PHE A 10 -6.60 9.87 14.26
N LYS A 11 -7.65 10.23 15.02
CA LYS A 11 -7.72 10.04 16.48
C LYS A 11 -9.01 9.32 16.87
N SER A 12 -8.88 8.21 17.60
CA SER A 12 -10.01 7.50 18.17
C SER A 12 -10.35 8.08 19.54
N LYS A 13 -11.62 8.42 19.77
CA LYS A 13 -12.16 8.81 21.07
C LYS A 13 -13.28 7.84 21.48
N ALA A 14 -13.76 7.99 22.72
CA ALA A 14 -14.78 7.11 23.29
C ALA A 14 -16.05 7.03 22.44
N ILE A 15 -16.50 8.17 21.90
CA ILE A 15 -17.78 8.28 21.17
C ILE A 15 -17.58 8.53 19.67
N VAL A 16 -16.44 9.11 19.28
CA VAL A 16 -16.18 9.58 17.90
C VAL A 16 -14.80 9.16 17.40
N ARG A 17 -14.67 9.17 16.07
CA ARG A 17 -13.42 9.14 15.33
C ARG A 17 -13.20 10.49 14.65
N GLU A 18 -12.03 11.07 14.83
CA GLU A 18 -11.63 12.32 14.19
C GLU A 18 -10.64 12.04 13.08
N TYR A 19 -10.86 12.61 11.91
CA TYR A 19 -10.01 12.48 10.73
C TYR A 19 -9.53 13.86 10.30
N SER A 20 -8.22 14.03 10.22
CA SER A 20 -7.57 15.27 9.80
C SER A 20 -7.14 15.20 8.34
N PHE A 21 -7.38 16.29 7.62
CA PHE A 21 -6.98 16.46 6.22
C PHE A 21 -6.34 17.83 6.02
N LEU A 22 -5.30 17.88 5.21
CA LEU A 22 -4.69 19.12 4.75
C LEU A 22 -5.29 19.48 3.40
N LEU A 23 -6.02 20.59 3.36
CA LEU A 23 -6.55 21.18 2.15
C LEU A 23 -5.50 22.10 1.54
N ARG A 24 -5.12 21.85 0.29
CA ARG A 24 -4.25 22.72 -0.50
C ARG A 24 -5.01 23.21 -1.72
N GLU A 25 -5.15 24.53 -1.84
CA GLU A 25 -5.79 25.18 -2.96
C GLU A 25 -4.88 26.31 -3.44
N SER A 26 -4.79 26.51 -4.75
CA SER A 26 -3.75 27.35 -5.37
C SER A 26 -3.80 28.83 -4.94
N SER A 27 -4.94 29.30 -4.45
CA SER A 27 -5.22 30.70 -4.12
C SER A 27 -5.31 30.97 -2.62
N ILE A 28 -5.14 29.96 -1.76
CA ILE A 28 -5.20 30.12 -0.31
C ILE A 28 -4.10 29.31 0.36
N GLU A 29 -3.67 29.76 1.54
CA GLU A 29 -2.73 28.98 2.35
C GLU A 29 -3.32 27.60 2.71
N PRO A 30 -2.48 26.55 2.75
CA PRO A 30 -2.91 25.24 3.20
C PRO A 30 -3.56 25.29 4.57
N ARG A 31 -4.71 24.62 4.73
CA ARG A 31 -5.44 24.57 6.01
C ARG A 31 -5.76 23.15 6.41
N GLU A 32 -5.63 22.85 7.69
CA GLU A 32 -6.09 21.58 8.25
C GLU A 32 -7.60 21.63 8.53
N ILE A 33 -8.31 20.60 8.13
CA ILE A 33 -9.74 20.39 8.36
C ILE A 33 -9.92 19.06 9.07
N THR A 34 -10.75 19.05 10.12
CA THR A 34 -11.06 17.83 10.88
C THR A 34 -12.52 17.44 10.67
N PHE A 35 -12.76 16.18 10.32
CA PHE A 35 -14.08 15.56 10.30
C PHE A 35 -14.27 14.66 11.51
N THR A 36 -15.43 14.78 12.16
CA THR A 36 -15.79 13.96 13.32
C THR A 36 -16.93 13.04 12.94
N ILE A 37 -16.71 11.73 13.08
CA ILE A 37 -17.70 10.70 12.75
C ILE A 37 -18.01 9.91 14.02
N LEU A 38 -19.29 9.76 14.35
CA LEU A 38 -19.74 8.95 15.49
C LEU A 38 -19.32 7.48 15.31
N ASN A 39 -18.84 6.86 16.38
CA ASN A 39 -18.39 5.46 16.38
C ASN A 39 -19.52 4.50 15.93
N GLU A 40 -20.78 4.84 16.24
CA GLU A 40 -21.94 4.04 15.87
C GLU A 40 -22.17 3.95 14.36
N ALA A 41 -21.79 4.98 13.59
CA ALA A 41 -21.90 4.96 12.13
C ALA A 41 -21.06 3.82 11.53
N PHE A 42 -19.91 3.52 12.14
CA PHE A 42 -19.07 2.39 11.72
C PHE A 42 -19.64 1.03 12.14
N ARG A 43 -20.49 0.98 13.16
CA ARG A 43 -21.18 -0.25 13.60
C ARG A 43 -22.36 -0.57 12.70
N ALA A 44 -23.06 0.46 12.21
CA ALA A 44 -24.17 0.31 11.27
C ALA A 44 -23.73 -0.30 9.92
N HIS A 45 -22.49 -0.04 9.49
CA HIS A 45 -21.92 -0.57 8.25
C HIS A 45 -21.10 -1.87 8.42
N GLY A 46 -21.19 -2.54 9.58
CA GLY A 46 -20.43 -3.74 9.95
C GLY A 46 -20.71 -5.03 9.16
N VAL A 47 -21.29 -4.95 7.96
CA VAL A 47 -21.57 -6.12 7.09
C VAL A 47 -20.44 -6.37 6.07
N LEU A 48 -19.34 -5.61 6.07
CA LEU A 48 -18.20 -5.87 5.18
C LEU A 48 -17.00 -6.57 5.85
N ALA A 49 -17.09 -6.92 7.14
CA ALA A 49 -16.02 -7.66 7.83
C ALA A 49 -15.94 -9.16 7.47
N ARG A 50 -16.83 -9.69 6.61
CA ARG A 50 -16.83 -11.11 6.19
C ARG A 50 -16.59 -11.35 4.70
N CYS A 51 -16.07 -10.36 3.97
CA CYS A 51 -15.43 -10.59 2.68
C CYS A 51 -13.93 -10.25 2.70
N ALA A 52 -13.27 -10.41 3.85
CA ALA A 52 -11.84 -10.69 3.88
C ALA A 52 -11.60 -12.15 3.47
N GLY A 53 -11.93 -12.46 2.22
CA GLY A 53 -11.40 -13.64 1.54
C GLY A 53 -9.90 -13.42 1.24
N PRO A 54 -9.12 -14.49 1.04
CA PRO A 54 -7.66 -14.47 1.01
C PRO A 54 -7.07 -13.86 -0.29
N LEU A 55 -7.40 -12.61 -0.63
CA LEU A 55 -6.92 -11.94 -1.84
C LEU A 55 -5.71 -11.01 -1.62
N LEU A 56 -4.95 -11.20 -0.53
CA LEU A 56 -3.64 -10.55 -0.36
C LEU A 56 -2.46 -11.53 -0.39
N THR A 57 -2.66 -12.78 -0.84
CA THR A 57 -1.59 -13.79 -0.98
C THR A 57 -1.15 -14.01 -2.43
N GLU A 58 -1.18 -13.00 -3.31
CA GLU A 58 -0.63 -13.13 -4.67
C GLU A 58 0.44 -12.08 -5.03
N ALA A 59 0.94 -11.31 -4.07
CA ALA A 59 2.08 -10.42 -4.29
C ALA A 59 3.42 -10.97 -3.75
N ALA A 60 3.43 -12.08 -3.02
CA ALA A 60 4.64 -12.63 -2.41
C ALA A 60 5.25 -13.84 -3.15
N SER A 61 4.78 -14.17 -4.36
CA SER A 61 5.19 -15.40 -5.09
C SER A 61 5.86 -15.13 -6.46
N ARG A 62 6.43 -13.94 -6.66
CA ARG A 62 7.16 -13.63 -7.91
C ARG A 62 8.59 -13.08 -7.76
N ASP A 63 9.09 -12.92 -6.53
CA ASP A 63 10.46 -12.43 -6.31
C ASP A 63 11.48 -13.53 -5.96
N ASP A 64 11.07 -14.81 -5.89
CA ASP A 64 12.02 -15.92 -5.65
C ASP A 64 12.48 -16.65 -6.93
N GLN A 65 11.99 -16.25 -8.11
CA GLN A 65 12.38 -16.90 -9.37
C GLN A 65 13.51 -16.18 -10.14
N LEU A 66 14.10 -15.12 -9.57
CA LEU A 66 15.26 -14.42 -10.15
C LEU A 66 16.57 -14.64 -9.38
N ARG A 67 16.59 -15.52 -8.37
CA ARG A 67 17.80 -15.84 -7.58
C ARG A 67 18.34 -17.26 -7.77
N GLY A 68 18.07 -17.90 -8.91
CA GLY A 68 18.39 -19.31 -9.13
C GLY A 68 18.99 -19.73 -10.48
N ARG A 69 19.37 -18.82 -11.38
CA ARG A 69 20.06 -19.23 -12.62
C ARG A 69 21.11 -18.23 -13.11
N SER A 70 22.22 -18.20 -12.37
CA SER A 70 23.54 -17.74 -12.81
C SER A 70 24.49 -18.78 -12.22
N THR A 71 24.94 -19.79 -12.95
CA THR A 71 26.01 -19.69 -13.94
C THR A 71 26.07 -21.02 -14.71
N GLU A 72 25.70 -21.03 -15.99
CA GLU A 72 26.15 -22.06 -16.94
C GLU A 72 26.61 -21.35 -18.22
N ASN A 73 27.68 -20.55 -18.07
CA ASN A 73 28.53 -20.18 -19.20
C ASN A 73 29.85 -20.93 -19.04
N THR A 74 29.84 -22.24 -19.28
CA THR A 74 31.09 -22.97 -19.57
C THR A 74 31.21 -23.06 -21.08
N LEU A 75 31.93 -22.07 -21.63
CA LEU A 75 32.62 -22.15 -22.91
C LEU A 75 33.29 -23.52 -23.01
N SER A 76 32.71 -24.41 -23.81
CA SER A 76 33.33 -25.66 -24.22
C SER A 76 33.94 -25.43 -25.59
N ASP A 77 35.13 -24.83 -25.59
CA ASP A 77 36.01 -24.90 -26.75
C ASP A 77 37.46 -24.90 -26.27
N GLN A 78 38.12 -26.04 -26.49
CA GLN A 78 39.56 -26.33 -26.57
C GLN A 78 39.88 -27.73 -26.00
N ARG A 79 39.68 -28.75 -26.83
CA ARG A 79 40.50 -29.97 -26.77
C ARG A 79 41.59 -29.83 -27.83
N ASN A 80 42.83 -29.71 -27.39
CA ASN A 80 43.99 -30.17 -28.15
C ASN A 80 45.14 -30.45 -27.16
N GLY A 81 45.71 -31.66 -27.25
CA GLY A 81 47.00 -32.00 -26.64
C GLY A 81 46.96 -33.21 -25.71
N ILE A 82 47.12 -34.42 -26.27
CA ILE A 82 47.80 -35.52 -25.59
C ILE A 82 48.96 -35.91 -26.49
N GLY A 83 50.16 -35.92 -25.90
CA GLY A 83 51.39 -36.43 -26.50
C GLY A 83 51.45 -37.94 -26.53
#